data_AF-A0A7C0UG57-F1
#
_entry.id   AF-A0A7C0UG57-F1
#
_cell.length_a   1.000
_cell.length_b   1.000
_cell.length_c   1.000
_cell.angle_alpha   90.00
_cell.angle_beta   90.00
_cell.angle_gamma   90.00
#
_symmetry.space_group_name_H-M   'P 1'
#
loop_
_entity.id
_entity.type
_entity.pdbx_description
1 polymer ?
#
loop_
_entity_poly.entity_id
_entity_poly.type
_entity_poly.pdbx_seq_one_letter_code
_entity_poly.pdbx_strand_id
1 'polypeptide(L)'
;EHEEEDEMKDFLFEPSEAEIFNRLLPKSVEVQLYRTMLESRVSEEAARMTAMENATQSAEDMIDRLTLEYNKARQATITRELMDIVGGAEAIKD
;
A
#
# COMPACT_ATOMS: atom_id res chain seq x y z
N GLU A 1 -22.51 27.30 -45.73
CA GLU A 1 -23.19 28.31 -44.90
C GLU A 1 -24.26 27.63 -44.08
N HIS A 2 -23.96 27.35 -42.82
CA HIS A 2 -24.95 27.17 -41.76
C HIS A 2 -24.26 27.71 -40.51
N GLU A 3 -24.43 29.01 -40.28
CA GLU A 3 -24.13 29.66 -39.02
C GLU A 3 -25.25 29.23 -38.06
N GLU A 4 -24.91 28.35 -37.13
CA GLU A 4 -25.73 28.14 -35.93
C GLU A 4 -25.47 29.35 -35.03
N GLU A 5 -26.27 30.40 -35.23
CA GLU A 5 -26.37 31.50 -34.27
C GLU A 5 -26.89 30.93 -32.95
N ASP A 6 -26.01 31.04 -31.96
CA ASP A 6 -26.10 30.66 -30.57
C ASP A 6 -27.36 31.25 -29.91
N GLU A 7 -28.48 30.50 -29.91
CA GLU A 7 -29.61 30.77 -29.01
C GLU A 7 -29.20 30.38 -27.57
N MET A 8 -28.23 31.10 -27.02
CA MET A 8 -28.15 31.31 -25.58
C MET A 8 -29.43 32.02 -25.17
N LYS A 9 -30.45 31.24 -24.81
CA LYS A 9 -31.66 31.72 -24.14
C LYS A 9 -31.27 32.75 -23.08
N ASP A 10 -31.86 33.94 -23.17
CA ASP A 10 -31.73 35.03 -22.21
C ASP A 10 -32.04 34.52 -20.79
N PHE A 11 -31.03 34.05 -20.08
CA PHE A 11 -31.14 33.69 -18.68
C PHE A 11 -31.05 34.98 -17.88
N LEU A 12 -32.08 35.28 -17.10
CA LEU A 12 -32.03 36.42 -16.19
C LEU A 12 -31.08 36.09 -15.03
N PHE A 13 -29.87 36.63 -15.07
CA PHE A 13 -28.88 36.45 -14.01
C PHE A 13 -29.06 37.48 -12.89
N GLU A 14 -29.14 37.01 -11.66
CA GLU A 14 -29.10 37.85 -10.47
C GLU A 14 -28.12 37.24 -9.45
N PRO A 15 -26.99 37.89 -9.11
CA PRO A 15 -26.45 39.17 -9.61
C PRO A 15 -25.90 39.09 -11.06
N SER A 16 -25.30 40.18 -11.58
CA SER A 16 -24.77 40.22 -12.96
C SER A 16 -23.83 39.05 -13.27
N GLU A 17 -23.81 38.59 -14.52
CA GLU A 17 -22.92 37.51 -14.98
C GLU A 17 -21.46 37.74 -14.57
N ALA A 18 -20.95 38.96 -14.78
CA ALA A 18 -19.60 39.33 -14.41
C ALA A 18 -19.34 39.17 -12.91
N GLU A 19 -20.31 39.51 -12.05
CA GLU A 19 -20.17 39.34 -10.61
C GLU A 19 -20.19 37.85 -10.21
N ILE A 20 -21.04 37.06 -10.86
CA ILE A 20 -21.08 35.60 -10.66
C ILE A 20 -19.73 34.99 -11.04
N PHE A 21 -19.19 35.30 -12.22
CA PHE A 21 -17.89 34.79 -12.67
C PHE A 21 -16.74 35.22 -11.77
N ASN A 22 -16.72 36.49 -11.34
CA ASN A 22 -15.70 37.00 -10.42
C ASN A 22 -15.70 36.28 -9.06
N ARG A 23 -16.84 35.72 -8.63
CA ARG A 23 -16.95 34.91 -7.42
C ARG A 23 -16.64 33.43 -7.67
N LEU A 24 -17.14 32.86 -8.76
CA LEU A 24 -17.02 31.43 -9.05
C LEU A 24 -15.60 31.04 -9.48
N LEU A 25 -14.89 31.88 -10.22
CA LEU A 25 -13.55 31.56 -10.71
C LEU A 25 -12.56 31.33 -9.55
N PRO A 26 -12.41 32.24 -8.56
CA PRO A 26 -11.56 31.97 -7.39
C PRO A 26 -12.04 30.76 -6.59
N LYS A 27 -13.36 30.59 -6.43
CA LYS A 27 -13.93 29.48 -5.66
C LYS A 27 -13.64 28.12 -6.29
N SER A 28 -13.71 28.05 -7.63
CA SER A 28 -13.37 26.84 -8.38
C SER A 28 -11.92 26.44 -8.16
N VAL A 29 -10.98 27.39 -8.19
CA VAL A 29 -9.56 27.13 -7.93
C VAL A 29 -9.34 26.68 -6.48
N GLU A 30 -10.00 27.32 -5.51
CA GLU A 30 -9.93 26.93 -4.09
C GLU A 30 -10.39 25.48 -3.88
N VAL A 31 -11.55 25.12 -4.47
CA VAL A 31 -12.10 23.76 -4.37
C VAL A 31 -11.20 22.74 -5.06
N GLN A 32 -10.66 23.06 -6.25
CA GLN A 32 -9.73 22.19 -6.96
C GLN A 32 -8.46 21.95 -6.13
N LEU A 33 -7.87 23.00 -5.56
CA LEU A 33 -6.68 22.88 -4.72
C LEU A 33 -6.96 22.00 -3.49
N TYR A 34 -8.06 22.26 -2.80
CA TYR A 34 -8.46 21.46 -1.63
C TYR A 34 -8.68 19.99 -2.01
N ARG A 35 -9.34 19.73 -3.13
CA ARG A 35 -9.53 18.38 -3.65
C ARG A 35 -8.21 17.68 -3.96
N THR A 36 -7.27 18.35 -4.62
CA THR A 36 -5.93 17.78 -4.90
C THR A 36 -5.19 17.43 -3.63
N MET A 37 -5.28 18.25 -2.58
CA MET A 37 -4.67 17.92 -1.28
C MET A 37 -5.30 16.67 -0.66
N LEU A 38 -6.62 16.53 -0.72
CA LEU A 38 -7.31 15.33 -0.23
C LEU A 38 -6.92 14.08 -1.04
N GLU A 39 -6.92 14.18 -2.37
CA GLU A 39 -6.53 13.07 -3.25
C GLU A 39 -5.07 12.66 -2.99
N SER A 40 -4.16 13.62 -2.82
CA SER A 40 -2.76 13.33 -2.49
C SER A 40 -2.61 12.55 -1.18
N ARG A 41 -3.41 12.87 -0.16
CA ARG A 41 -3.39 12.15 1.14
C ARG A 41 -3.92 10.73 1.02
N VAL A 42 -5.00 10.56 0.27
CA VAL A 42 -5.57 9.23 0.00
C VAL A 42 -4.58 8.39 -0.81
N SER A 43 -3.94 8.96 -1.83
CA SER A 43 -2.91 8.28 -2.62
C SER A 43 -1.69 7.89 -1.77
N GLU A 44 -1.26 8.75 -0.85
CA GLU A 44 -0.18 8.44 0.10
C GLU A 44 -0.54 7.22 0.97
N GLU A 45 -1.74 7.21 1.55
CA GLU A 45 -2.17 6.11 2.41
C GLU A 45 -2.35 4.80 1.61
N ALA A 46 -2.89 4.88 0.39
CA ALA A 46 -2.99 3.73 -0.51
C ALA A 46 -1.61 3.15 -0.85
N ALA A 47 -0.65 4.01 -1.22
CA ALA A 47 0.72 3.58 -1.50
C ALA A 47 1.38 2.95 -0.26
N ARG A 48 1.13 3.52 0.92
CA ARG A 48 1.61 2.98 2.20
C ARG A 48 1.03 1.61 2.49
N MET A 49 -0.27 1.41 2.30
CA MET A 49 -0.92 0.10 2.50
C MET A 49 -0.28 -0.97 1.61
N THR A 50 -0.13 -0.70 0.31
CA THR A 50 0.54 -1.64 -0.62
C THR A 50 2.00 -1.91 -0.24
N ALA A 51 2.74 -0.89 0.20
CA ALA A 51 4.12 -1.08 0.65
C ALA A 51 4.21 -1.97 1.90
N MET A 52 3.29 -1.78 2.86
CA MET A 52 3.24 -2.58 4.08
C MET A 52 2.76 -4.01 3.82
N GLU A 53 1.84 -4.21 2.88
CA GLU A 53 1.42 -5.55 2.44
C GLU A 53 2.62 -6.32 1.85
N ASN A 54 3.39 -5.70 0.95
CA ASN A 54 4.61 -6.29 0.42
C ASN A 54 5.67 -6.60 1.51
N ALA A 55 5.82 -5.69 2.48
CA ALA A 55 6.72 -5.91 3.62
C ALA A 55 6.27 -7.09 4.49
N THR A 56 4.95 -7.23 4.69
CA THR A 56 4.35 -8.33 5.47
C THR A 56 4.58 -9.66 4.77
N GLN A 57 4.30 -9.74 3.46
CA GLN A 57 4.57 -10.94 2.68
C GLN A 57 6.05 -11.34 2.71
N SER A 58 6.95 -10.36 2.60
CA SER A 58 8.40 -10.61 2.68
C SER A 58 8.83 -11.13 4.05
N ALA A 59 8.19 -10.66 5.13
CA ALA A 59 8.44 -11.15 6.48
C ALA A 59 7.90 -12.58 6.68
N GLU A 60 6.72 -12.90 6.15
CA GLU A 60 6.16 -14.26 6.16
C GLU A 60 7.08 -15.24 5.44
N ASP A 61 7.54 -14.90 4.23
CA ASP A 61 8.49 -15.72 3.47
C ASP A 61 9.79 -15.96 4.26
N MET A 62 10.25 -14.96 5.03
CA MET A 62 11.43 -15.09 5.88
C MET A 62 11.18 -16.02 7.06
N ILE A 63 10.02 -15.89 7.72
CA ILE A 63 9.62 -16.75 8.83
C ILE A 63 9.58 -18.21 8.38
N ASP A 64 9.01 -18.49 7.21
CA ASP A 64 8.92 -19.85 6.68
C ASP A 64 10.30 -20.45 6.42
N ARG A 65 11.21 -19.68 5.83
CA ARG A 65 12.60 -20.12 5.59
C ARG A 65 13.32 -20.42 6.89
N LEU A 66 13.24 -19.51 7.87
CA LEU A 66 13.89 -19.68 9.16
C LEU A 66 13.28 -20.85 9.95
N THR A 67 11.97 -21.09 9.82
CA THR A 67 11.30 -22.23 10.45
C THR A 67 11.79 -23.55 9.85
N LEU A 68 11.98 -23.60 8.53
CA LEU A 68 12.56 -24.77 7.87
C LEU A 68 14.00 -25.02 8.33
N GLU A 69 14.84 -23.97 8.39
CA GLU A 69 16.22 -24.07 8.88
C GLU A 69 16.28 -24.52 10.35
N TYR A 70 15.43 -23.95 11.20
CA TYR A 70 15.30 -24.35 12.60
C TYR A 70 14.98 -25.84 12.73
N ASN A 71 14.01 -26.34 11.98
CA ASN A 71 13.64 -27.76 12.01
C ASN A 71 14.78 -28.67 11.52
N LYS A 72 15.52 -28.26 10.48
CA LYS A 72 16.71 -29.00 10.01
C LYS A 72 17.80 -29.04 11.08
N ALA A 73 18.12 -27.90 11.68
CA ALA A 73 19.12 -27.80 12.74
C ALA A 73 18.74 -28.62 13.98
N ARG A 74 17.44 -28.62 14.34
CA ARG A 74 16.90 -29.45 15.42
C ARG A 74 17.09 -30.94 15.14
N GLN A 75 16.75 -31.40 13.94
CA GLN A 75 16.93 -32.79 13.55
C GLN A 75 18.39 -33.20 13.55
N ALA A 76 19.28 -32.39 12.97
CA ALA A 76 20.72 -32.64 12.97
C ALA A 76 21.28 -32.75 14.40
N THR A 77 20.79 -31.91 15.32
CA THR A 77 21.19 -31.96 16.74
C THR A 77 20.73 -33.26 17.41
N ILE A 78 19.47 -33.66 17.22
CA ILE A 78 18.95 -34.94 17.74
C ILE A 78 19.77 -36.12 17.20
N THR A 79 20.03 -36.15 15.89
CA THR A 79 20.84 -37.22 15.28
C THR A 79 22.25 -37.26 15.85
N ARG A 80 22.89 -36.10 16.06
CA ARG A 80 24.23 -36.02 16.69
C ARG A 80 24.21 -36.56 18.11
N GLU A 81 23.25 -36.14 18.93
CA GLU A 81 23.11 -36.63 20.31
C GLU A 81 22.88 -38.14 20.36
N LEU A 82 22.07 -38.69 19.46
CA LEU A 82 21.87 -40.14 19.34
C LEU A 82 23.17 -40.87 18.95
N MET A 83 23.94 -40.33 18.00
CA MET A 83 25.24 -40.89 17.62
C MET A 83 26.23 -40.86 18.79
N ASP A 84 26.27 -39.77 19.56
CA ASP A 84 27.12 -39.65 20.74
C ASP A 84 26.73 -40.67 21.83
N ILE A 85 25.43 -40.90 22.05
CA ILE A 85 24.92 -41.92 23.00
C ILE A 85 25.33 -43.33 22.55
N VAL A 86 25.12 -43.67 21.29
CA VAL A 86 25.46 -45.01 20.75
C VAL A 86 26.96 -45.24 20.82
N GLY A 87 27.78 -44.28 20.38
CA GLY A 87 29.24 -44.37 20.44
C GLY A 87 29.76 -44.51 21.88
N GLY A 88 29.18 -43.76 22.83
CA GLY A 88 29.50 -43.89 24.25
C GLY A 88 29.11 -45.24 24.85
N ALA A 89 27.95 -45.79 24.46
CA ALA A 89 27.50 -47.11 24.91
C ALA A 89 28.35 -48.25 24.33
N GLU A 90 28.80 -48.13 23.09
CA GLU A 90 29.70 -49.09 22.44
C GLU A 90 31.07 -49.12 23.14
N ALA A 91 31.63 -47.95 23.49
CA ALA A 91 32.93 -47.81 24.14
C ALA A 91 33.02 -48.40 25.56
N ILE A 92 31.87 -48.72 26.19
CA ILE A 92 31.80 -49.36 27.52
C ILE A 92 31.68 -50.89 27.40
N LYS A 93 31.35 -51.43 26.21
CA LYS A 93 31.21 -52.88 25.99
C LYS A 93 32.54 -53.60 25.77
N ASP A 94 33.60 -52.86 25.43
CA ASP A 94 34.99 -53.32 25.37
C ASP A 94 35.71 -53.09 26.71
#